data_AF-L1I3J6-F1
#
_entry.id   AF-L1I3J6-F1
#
_cell.length_a   1.000
_cell.length_b   1.000
_cell.length_c   1.000
_cell.angle_alpha   90.00
_cell.angle_beta   90.00
_cell.angle_gamma   90.00
#
_symmetry.space_group_name_H-M   'P 1'
#
loop_
_entity.id
_entity.type
_entity.pdbx_description
1 polymer ?
#
loop_
_entity_poly.entity_id
_entity_poly.type
_entity_poly.pdbx_seq_one_letter_code
_entity_poly.pdbx_strand_id
1 'polypeptide(L)'
;MESTSQDFACAHRWVPTNETVYRLSPRLRWILLYWFVSIIFMDYINTFGYDRVPMNSPPLPDIGFDAIAKVSGSEAPVSLPFNPTDFATICICASVILLSIYEWRTCRNRKLKHLFAIYAILMNMRTVTIISTTLPIPYTKGPCRDDHRPITNRFLTGLGYAFALGFKQFLSTPQCGDLIFSGHTTFMWIFTLHLLRHASILTTVGIKRRRVYP
;
A
#
# COMPACT_ATOMS: atom_id res chain seq x y z
N MET A 1 12.47 -2.36 28.25
CA MET A 1 13.68 -1.52 28.08
C MET A 1 14.84 -2.23 27.36
N GLU A 2 14.62 -3.37 26.68
CA GLU A 2 15.67 -4.15 26.00
C GLU A 2 15.93 -3.80 24.53
N SER A 3 15.10 -2.97 23.88
CA SER A 3 15.24 -2.72 22.44
C SER A 3 16.43 -1.81 22.07
N THR A 4 17.02 -1.10 23.02
CA THR A 4 18.11 -0.14 22.77
C THR A 4 19.48 -0.80 22.72
N SER A 5 19.70 -1.91 23.43
CA SER A 5 21.01 -2.59 23.45
C SER A 5 21.37 -3.23 22.09
N GLN A 6 20.40 -3.86 21.42
CA GLN A 6 20.63 -4.50 20.12
C GLN A 6 20.78 -3.50 18.96
N ASP A 7 20.30 -2.26 19.12
CA ASP A 7 20.45 -1.21 18.11
C ASP A 7 21.89 -0.65 18.06
N PHE A 8 22.64 -0.72 19.16
CA PHE A 8 24.04 -0.26 19.22
C PHE A 8 25.03 -1.27 18.65
N ALA A 9 24.73 -2.58 18.70
CA ALA A 9 25.65 -3.63 18.25
C ALA A 9 25.88 -3.64 16.72
N CYS A 10 24.95 -3.11 15.91
CA CYS A 10 25.12 -3.02 14.45
C CYS A 10 25.84 -1.75 13.99
N ALA A 11 25.92 -0.69 14.80
CA ALA A 11 26.52 0.58 14.39
C ALA A 11 28.06 0.57 14.37
N HIS A 12 28.70 -0.40 15.04
CA HIS A 12 30.15 -0.43 15.27
C HIS A 12 30.94 -1.45 14.44
N ARG A 13 30.32 -2.15 13.47
CA ARG A 13 31.02 -3.14 12.65
C ARG A 13 30.70 -2.96 11.16
N TRP A 14 31.07 -1.80 10.62
CA TRP A 14 31.34 -1.67 9.17
C TRP A 14 32.70 -2.30 8.89
N VAL A 15 32.74 -3.63 8.82
CA VAL A 15 33.86 -4.34 8.20
C VAL A 15 33.41 -4.66 6.78
N PRO A 16 34.03 -4.07 5.74
CA PRO A 16 33.73 -4.42 4.36
C PRO A 16 34.36 -5.77 4.08
N THR A 17 33.70 -6.86 4.46
CA THR A 17 34.07 -8.18 3.96
C THR A 17 33.44 -8.34 2.58
N ASN A 18 34.29 -8.30 1.55
CA ASN A 18 33.93 -8.80 0.22
C ASN A 18 33.30 -10.19 0.38
N GLU A 19 32.14 -10.39 -0.26
CA GLU A 19 31.30 -11.60 -0.21
C GLU A 19 30.41 -11.83 1.02
N THR A 20 29.69 -10.81 1.50
CA THR A 20 28.48 -11.09 2.30
C THR A 20 27.34 -11.49 1.37
N VAL A 21 27.17 -12.80 1.15
CA VAL A 21 25.94 -13.36 0.58
C VAL A 21 24.78 -12.93 1.47
N TYR A 22 23.95 -11.99 0.99
CA TYR A 22 22.79 -11.47 1.71
C TYR A 22 21.71 -12.55 1.86
N ARG A 23 21.87 -13.47 2.81
CA ARG A 23 20.87 -14.50 3.09
C ARG A 23 19.64 -13.87 3.76
N LEU A 24 18.51 -13.90 3.05
CA LEU A 24 17.21 -13.63 3.66
C LEU A 24 16.98 -14.57 4.85
N SER A 25 16.74 -14.00 6.04
CA SER A 25 16.35 -14.79 7.20
C SER A 25 15.12 -15.66 6.86
N PRO A 26 15.09 -16.95 7.24
CA PRO A 26 13.97 -17.84 6.91
C PRO A 26 12.60 -17.24 7.29
N ARG A 27 12.51 -16.59 8.45
CA ARG A 27 11.29 -15.91 8.91
C ARG A 27 10.84 -14.78 7.98
N LEU A 28 11.78 -14.01 7.41
CA LEU A 28 11.44 -12.95 6.46
C LEU A 28 10.91 -13.54 5.15
N ARG A 29 11.49 -14.66 4.68
CA ARG A 29 11.00 -15.34 3.46
C ARG A 29 9.54 -15.77 3.61
N TRP A 30 9.19 -16.37 4.75
CA TRP A 30 7.81 -16.75 5.03
C TRP A 30 6.86 -15.55 5.10
N ILE A 31 7.27 -14.44 5.72
CA ILE A 31 6.45 -13.22 5.78
C ILE A 31 6.26 -12.61 4.40
N LEU A 32 7.31 -12.55 3.57
CA LEU A 32 7.22 -12.04 2.21
C LEU A 32 6.34 -12.94 1.33
N LEU A 33 6.45 -14.25 1.48
CA LEU A 33 5.57 -15.21 0.80
C LEU A 33 4.11 -15.00 1.23
N TYR A 34 3.86 -14.91 2.54
CA TYR A 34 2.51 -14.65 3.07
C TYR A 34 1.95 -13.33 2.56
N TRP A 35 2.76 -12.27 2.54
CA TRP A 35 2.38 -10.97 1.99
C TRP A 35 2.02 -11.06 0.51
N PHE A 36 2.86 -11.72 -0.29
CA PHE A 36 2.64 -11.87 -1.73
C PHE A 36 1.38 -12.69 -2.04
N VAL A 37 1.19 -13.82 -1.35
CA VAL A 37 -0.01 -14.65 -1.48
C VAL A 37 -1.27 -13.89 -1.03
N SER A 38 -1.18 -13.11 0.06
CA SER A 38 -2.30 -12.29 0.54
C SER A 38 -2.71 -11.22 -0.46
N ILE A 39 -1.76 -10.58 -1.16
CA ILE A 39 -2.06 -9.62 -2.22
C ILE A 39 -2.77 -10.30 -3.39
N ILE A 40 -2.20 -11.39 -3.92
CA ILE A 40 -2.81 -12.12 -5.05
C ILE A 40 -4.21 -12.59 -4.69
N PHE A 41 -4.39 -13.15 -3.50
CA PHE A 41 -5.69 -13.63 -3.05
C PHE A 41 -6.70 -12.48 -2.92
N MET A 42 -6.29 -11.37 -2.32
CA MET A 42 -7.13 -10.18 -2.19
C MET A 42 -7.50 -9.61 -3.57
N ASP A 43 -6.55 -9.47 -4.50
CA ASP A 43 -6.81 -8.94 -5.85
C ASP A 43 -7.71 -9.88 -6.67
N TYR A 44 -7.54 -11.20 -6.50
CA TYR A 44 -8.45 -12.18 -7.08
C TYR A 44 -9.87 -11.99 -6.56
N ILE A 45 -10.05 -11.83 -5.24
CA ILE A 45 -11.36 -11.54 -4.64
C ILE A 45 -11.91 -10.18 -5.09
N ASN A 46 -11.07 -9.18 -5.32
CA ASN A 46 -11.49 -7.88 -5.86
C ASN A 46 -12.12 -8.02 -7.27
N THR A 47 -11.67 -8.98 -8.09
CA THR A 47 -12.33 -9.25 -9.38
C THR A 47 -13.78 -9.72 -9.21
N PHE A 48 -14.10 -10.42 -8.13
CA PHE A 48 -15.48 -10.76 -7.80
C PHE A 48 -16.26 -9.56 -7.27
N GLY A 49 -15.60 -8.69 -6.49
CA GLY A 49 -16.19 -7.42 -6.05
C GLY A 49 -16.62 -6.57 -7.24
N TYR A 50 -15.79 -6.49 -8.28
CA TYR A 50 -16.06 -5.77 -9.52
C TYR A 50 -17.35 -6.26 -10.22
N ASP A 51 -17.51 -7.58 -10.40
CA ASP A 51 -18.70 -8.16 -11.06
C ASP A 51 -19.98 -7.97 -10.21
N ARG A 52 -19.85 -7.80 -8.90
CA ARG A 52 -20.98 -7.73 -7.95
C ARG A 52 -21.39 -6.32 -7.56
N VAL A 53 -20.80 -5.29 -8.16
CA VAL A 53 -21.19 -3.90 -7.89
C VAL A 53 -22.61 -3.64 -8.42
N PRO A 54 -23.55 -3.18 -7.59
CA PRO A 54 -24.92 -2.91 -8.02
C PRO A 54 -24.99 -1.64 -8.89
N MET A 55 -24.94 -1.80 -10.22
CA MET A 55 -24.94 -0.69 -11.19
C MET A 55 -26.26 0.08 -11.28
N ASN A 56 -27.36 -0.57 -10.92
CA ASN A 56 -28.71 0.00 -11.04
C ASN A 56 -29.18 0.72 -9.76
N SER A 57 -28.35 0.75 -8.72
CA SER A 57 -28.69 1.41 -7.46
C SER A 57 -28.19 2.86 -7.44
N PRO A 58 -28.94 3.81 -6.84
CA PRO A 58 -28.43 5.15 -6.59
C PRO A 58 -27.26 5.12 -5.59
N PRO A 59 -26.37 6.13 -5.62
CA PRO A 59 -25.31 6.26 -4.62
C PRO A 59 -25.91 6.39 -3.22
N LEU A 60 -25.23 5.86 -2.20
CA LEU A 60 -25.65 6.05 -0.81
C LEU A 60 -25.49 7.51 -0.41
N PRO A 61 -26.36 8.02 0.50
CA PRO A 61 -26.16 9.32 1.10
C PRO A 61 -24.88 9.30 1.94
N ASP A 62 -23.85 9.99 1.46
CA ASP A 62 -22.57 10.13 2.14
C ASP A 62 -22.26 11.62 2.34
N ILE A 63 -22.26 12.03 3.61
CA ILE A 63 -22.01 13.42 4.04
C ILE A 63 -20.64 13.90 3.53
N GLY A 64 -19.65 13.01 3.47
CA GLY A 64 -18.30 13.30 2.98
C GLY A 64 -18.29 13.59 1.49
N PHE A 65 -18.95 12.75 0.69
CA PHE A 65 -19.07 13.00 -0.76
C PHE A 65 -19.87 14.27 -1.05
N ASP A 66 -20.96 14.52 -0.31
CA ASP A 66 -21.75 15.74 -0.46
C ASP A 66 -20.95 16.99 -0.08
N ALA A 67 -20.14 16.92 0.98
CA ALA A 67 -19.27 18.02 1.39
C ALA A 67 -18.16 18.28 0.37
N ILE A 68 -17.53 17.22 -0.15
CA ILE A 68 -16.49 17.33 -1.18
C ILE A 68 -17.09 17.90 -2.46
N ALA A 69 -18.24 17.39 -2.92
CA ALA A 69 -18.92 17.89 -4.12
C ALA A 69 -19.32 19.37 -4.01
N LYS A 70 -19.69 19.83 -2.80
CA LYS A 70 -19.96 21.25 -2.51
C LYS A 70 -18.70 22.11 -2.53
N VAL A 71 -17.60 21.64 -1.96
CA VAL A 71 -16.32 22.39 -1.91
C VAL A 71 -15.63 22.43 -3.27
N SER A 72 -15.72 21.34 -4.03
CA SER A 72 -15.10 21.22 -5.35
C SER A 72 -15.96 21.76 -6.50
N GLY A 73 -17.22 22.17 -6.23
CA GLY A 73 -18.12 22.74 -7.22
C GLY A 73 -18.40 21.75 -8.35
N SER A 74 -19.20 20.72 -8.06
CA SER A 74 -19.83 19.75 -8.98
C SER A 74 -19.34 19.64 -10.44
N GLU A 75 -19.04 18.41 -10.85
CA GLU A 75 -18.88 17.97 -12.25
C GLU A 75 -17.61 18.42 -12.98
N ALA A 76 -16.45 17.90 -12.59
CA ALA A 76 -15.50 17.33 -13.54
C ALA A 76 -14.33 16.68 -12.79
N PRO A 77 -13.93 15.45 -13.14
CA PRO A 77 -12.56 15.05 -12.89
C PRO A 77 -11.69 16.03 -13.68
N VAL A 78 -10.92 16.87 -12.99
CA VAL A 78 -9.82 17.59 -13.64
C VAL A 78 -8.90 16.51 -14.16
N SER A 79 -9.02 16.21 -15.46
CA SER A 79 -8.19 15.24 -16.17
C SER A 79 -6.82 15.88 -16.36
N LEU A 80 -6.09 16.04 -15.26
CA LEU A 80 -4.66 16.23 -15.33
C LEU A 80 -4.08 14.97 -15.98
N PRO A 81 -3.14 15.09 -16.92
CA PRO A 81 -2.46 13.94 -17.53
C PRO A 81 -1.78 13.05 -16.47
N PHE A 82 -1.55 13.58 -15.26
CA PHE A 82 -1.12 12.86 -14.07
C PHE A 82 -2.12 13.07 -12.93
N ASN A 83 -2.71 11.98 -12.42
CA ASN A 83 -3.45 12.05 -11.17
C ASN A 83 -2.45 12.37 -10.04
N PRO A 84 -2.65 13.42 -9.24
CA PRO A 84 -1.74 13.77 -8.14
C PRO A 84 -1.62 12.63 -7.12
N THR A 85 -2.66 11.80 -6.98
CA THR A 85 -2.65 10.58 -6.16
C THR A 85 -1.67 9.54 -6.67
N ASP A 86 -1.58 9.35 -7.98
CA ASP A 86 -0.69 8.37 -8.60
C ASP A 86 0.77 8.85 -8.43
N PHE A 87 1.04 10.14 -8.65
CA PHE A 87 2.36 10.73 -8.40
C PHE A 87 2.79 10.59 -6.93
N ALA A 88 1.92 10.96 -5.99
CA ALA A 88 2.20 10.80 -4.56
C ALA A 88 2.46 9.32 -4.19
N THR A 89 1.70 8.40 -4.78
CA THR A 89 1.90 6.95 -4.56
C THR A 89 3.27 6.52 -5.07
N ILE A 90 3.68 6.94 -6.28
CA ILE A 90 5.01 6.65 -6.84
C ILE A 90 6.12 7.18 -5.92
N CYS A 91 6.00 8.43 -5.46
CA CYS A 91 7.00 9.03 -4.57
C CYS A 91 7.14 8.26 -3.24
N ILE A 92 6.01 7.87 -2.64
CA ILE A 92 5.99 7.08 -1.41
C ILE A 92 6.57 5.68 -1.65
N CYS A 93 6.17 5.00 -2.73
CA CYS A 93 6.73 3.71 -3.15
C CYS A 93 8.26 3.78 -3.27
N ALA A 94 8.75 4.75 -4.06
CA ALA A 94 10.18 4.94 -4.29
C ALA A 94 10.92 5.20 -2.97
N SER A 95 10.37 6.05 -2.10
CA SER A 95 10.94 6.34 -0.79
C SER A 95 11.05 5.09 0.10
N VAL A 96 10.01 4.25 0.13
CA VAL A 96 10.02 3.01 0.90
C VAL A 96 10.96 1.96 0.30
N ILE A 97 11.07 1.86 -1.03
CA ILE A 97 12.04 0.96 -1.68
C ILE A 97 13.47 1.38 -1.33
N LEU A 98 13.79 2.66 -1.46
CA LEU A 98 15.11 3.20 -1.12
C LEU A 98 15.43 2.97 0.37
N LEU A 99 14.46 3.23 1.26
CA LEU A 99 14.60 2.96 2.68
C LEU A 99 14.79 1.47 2.97
N SER A 100 14.07 0.60 2.26
CA SER A 100 14.18 -0.86 2.41
C SER A 100 15.56 -1.34 1.98
N ILE A 101 16.11 -0.82 0.87
CA ILE A 101 17.49 -1.11 0.42
C ILE A 101 18.51 -0.61 1.45
N TYR A 102 18.30 0.59 2.00
CA TYR A 102 19.15 1.14 3.04
C TYR A 102 19.13 0.29 4.32
N GLU A 103 17.94 -0.09 4.81
CA GLU A 103 17.78 -0.97 5.98
C GLU A 103 18.36 -2.36 5.74
N TRP A 104 18.20 -2.88 4.52
CA TRP A 104 18.75 -4.15 4.09
C TRP A 104 20.28 -4.16 4.20
N ARG A 105 20.93 -3.08 3.72
CA ARG A 105 22.38 -2.90 3.83
C ARG A 105 22.85 -2.68 5.28
N THR A 106 22.03 -2.04 6.11
CA THR A 106 22.39 -1.64 7.49
C THR A 106 22.02 -2.72 8.55
N CYS A 107 21.75 -3.96 8.12
CA CYS A 107 21.47 -5.12 8.98
C CYS A 107 20.14 -5.09 9.79
N ARG A 108 19.17 -4.21 9.48
CA ARG A 108 17.99 -3.98 10.34
C ARG A 108 16.68 -4.60 9.83
N ASN A 109 16.70 -5.89 9.49
CA ASN A 109 15.55 -6.62 8.92
C ASN A 109 14.31 -6.79 9.83
N ARG A 110 14.27 -6.24 11.05
CA ARG A 110 13.11 -6.39 11.96
C ARG A 110 11.94 -5.49 11.59
N LYS A 111 12.19 -4.27 11.12
CA LYS A 111 11.13 -3.30 10.84
C LYS A 111 10.37 -3.65 9.55
N LEU A 112 11.09 -4.07 8.52
CA LEU A 112 10.51 -4.60 7.28
C LEU A 112 9.58 -5.79 7.54
N LYS A 113 9.94 -6.71 8.43
CA LYS A 113 9.07 -7.84 8.80
C LYS A 113 7.71 -7.38 9.30
N HIS A 114 7.68 -6.39 10.19
CA HIS A 114 6.43 -5.86 10.73
C HIS A 114 5.63 -5.12 9.65
N LEU A 115 6.30 -4.36 8.78
CA LEU A 115 5.65 -3.66 7.67
C LEU A 115 4.88 -4.64 6.78
N PHE A 116 5.55 -5.67 6.27
CA PHE A 116 4.93 -6.66 5.38
C PHE A 116 3.87 -7.51 6.09
N ALA A 117 4.08 -7.87 7.36
CA ALA A 117 3.10 -8.63 8.13
C ALA A 117 1.81 -7.83 8.39
N ILE A 118 1.92 -6.57 8.81
CA ILE A 118 0.76 -5.67 9.03
C ILE A 118 0.01 -5.45 7.72
N TYR A 119 0.74 -5.17 6.63
CA TYR A 119 0.13 -4.99 5.32
C TYR A 119 -0.63 -6.24 4.87
N ALA A 120 -0.04 -7.43 5.02
CA ALA A 120 -0.69 -8.69 4.67
C ALA A 120 -1.98 -8.92 5.48
N ILE A 121 -1.97 -8.65 6.79
CA ILE A 121 -3.18 -8.75 7.63
C ILE A 121 -4.26 -7.79 7.13
N LEU A 122 -3.90 -6.56 6.78
CA LEU A 122 -4.87 -5.57 6.28
C LEU A 122 -5.44 -5.95 4.91
N MET A 123 -4.64 -6.56 4.03
CA MET A 123 -5.14 -7.11 2.76
C MET A 123 -6.13 -8.26 2.99
N ASN A 124 -5.88 -9.13 3.97
CA ASN A 124 -6.85 -10.19 4.31
C ASN A 124 -8.13 -9.61 4.94
N MET A 125 -8.03 -8.60 5.82
CA MET A 125 -9.21 -7.90 6.34
C MET A 125 -10.03 -7.28 5.20
N ARG A 126 -9.36 -6.65 4.23
CA ARG A 126 -10.00 -6.14 3.01
C ARG A 126 -10.68 -7.23 2.21
N THR A 127 -10.06 -8.40 2.06
CA THR A 127 -10.70 -9.56 1.42
C THR A 127 -12.02 -9.91 2.11
N VAL A 128 -12.03 -9.99 3.45
CA VAL A 128 -13.24 -10.28 4.21
C VAL A 128 -14.30 -9.19 4.00
N THR A 129 -13.90 -7.92 3.95
CA THR A 129 -14.81 -6.80 3.65
C THR A 129 -15.43 -6.93 2.25
N ILE A 130 -14.63 -7.20 1.22
CA ILE A 130 -15.13 -7.36 -0.17
C ILE A 130 -16.09 -8.56 -0.28
N ILE A 131 -15.84 -9.65 0.45
CA ILE A 131 -16.72 -10.82 0.46
C ILE A 131 -18.03 -10.54 1.19
N SER A 132 -17.96 -9.83 2.32
CA SER A 132 -19.12 -9.59 3.20
C SER A 132 -19.99 -8.42 2.78
N THR A 133 -19.46 -7.48 2.00
CA THR A 133 -20.15 -6.23 1.68
C THR A 133 -20.06 -5.89 0.20
N THR A 134 -21.16 -5.34 -0.31
CA THR A 134 -21.24 -4.77 -1.66
C THR A 134 -21.88 -3.40 -1.53
N LEU A 135 -21.23 -2.35 -2.04
CA LEU A 135 -21.80 -1.01 -2.09
C LEU A 135 -22.01 -0.54 -3.53
N PRO A 136 -23.04 0.28 -3.76
CA PRO A 136 -23.17 1.00 -5.01
C PRO A 136 -22.08 2.07 -5.14
N ILE A 137 -21.79 2.40 -6.38
CA ILE A 137 -20.80 3.41 -6.74
C ILE A 137 -21.27 4.78 -6.21
N PRO A 138 -20.42 5.56 -5.51
CA PRO A 138 -20.81 6.83 -4.89
C PRO A 138 -21.01 7.98 -5.88
N TYR A 139 -20.81 7.74 -7.19
CA TYR A 139 -20.90 8.74 -8.24
C TYR A 139 -21.76 8.26 -9.41
N THR A 140 -22.33 9.21 -10.14
CA THR A 140 -23.21 8.96 -11.29
C THR A 140 -22.46 8.77 -12.60
N LYS A 141 -21.26 9.37 -12.75
CA LYS A 141 -20.39 9.26 -13.94
C LYS A 141 -18.96 8.94 -13.53
N GLY A 142 -18.30 8.02 -14.24
CA GLY A 142 -16.91 7.64 -13.98
C GLY A 142 -16.57 6.22 -14.46
N PRO A 143 -15.28 5.85 -14.42
CA PRO A 143 -14.77 4.65 -15.10
C PRO A 143 -15.40 3.35 -14.60
N CYS A 144 -15.83 3.29 -13.35
CA CYS A 144 -16.49 2.10 -12.83
C CYS A 144 -17.91 1.88 -13.35
N ARG A 145 -18.56 2.94 -13.85
CA ARG A 145 -19.92 2.89 -14.39
C ARG A 145 -19.92 2.93 -15.92
N ASP A 146 -19.11 3.83 -16.49
CA ASP A 146 -19.06 4.08 -17.93
C ASP A 146 -18.19 3.06 -18.68
N ASP A 147 -17.10 2.58 -18.07
CA ASP A 147 -16.18 1.59 -18.64
C ASP A 147 -16.38 0.18 -18.05
N HIS A 148 -17.58 -0.12 -17.54
CA HIS A 148 -17.85 -1.44 -16.98
C HIS A 148 -17.87 -2.50 -18.08
N ARG A 149 -16.98 -3.50 -17.97
CA ARG A 149 -16.86 -4.61 -18.92
C ARG A 149 -16.75 -5.92 -18.14
N PRO A 150 -17.49 -6.97 -18.52
CA PRO A 150 -17.42 -8.25 -17.83
C PRO A 150 -16.00 -8.81 -17.88
N ILE A 151 -15.49 -9.28 -16.74
CA ILE A 151 -14.15 -9.86 -16.65
C ILE A 151 -14.17 -11.26 -17.27
N THR A 152 -13.46 -11.44 -18.40
CA THR A 152 -13.39 -12.72 -19.11
C THR A 152 -12.45 -13.73 -18.43
N ASN A 153 -11.32 -13.28 -17.87
CA ASN A 153 -10.37 -14.14 -17.17
C ASN A 153 -9.97 -13.55 -15.81
N ARG A 154 -10.72 -13.93 -14.77
CA ARG A 154 -10.55 -13.42 -13.40
C ARG A 154 -9.15 -13.66 -12.84
N PHE A 155 -8.57 -14.83 -13.12
CA PHE A 155 -7.23 -15.16 -12.62
C PHE A 155 -6.18 -14.26 -13.23
N LEU A 156 -6.21 -14.07 -14.56
CA LEU A 156 -5.26 -13.22 -15.25
C LEU A 156 -5.45 -11.74 -14.88
N THR A 157 -6.69 -11.29 -14.74
CA THR A 157 -7.01 -9.93 -14.29
C THR A 157 -6.53 -9.69 -12.85
N GLY A 158 -6.80 -10.61 -11.93
CA GLY A 158 -6.32 -10.53 -10.54
C GLY A 158 -4.79 -10.55 -10.45
N LEU A 159 -4.12 -11.35 -11.29
CA LEU A 159 -2.67 -11.34 -11.38
C LEU A 159 -2.14 -10.00 -11.93
N GLY A 160 -2.80 -9.46 -12.95
CA GLY A 160 -2.52 -8.13 -13.49
C GLY A 160 -2.68 -7.04 -12.43
N TYR A 161 -3.68 -7.16 -11.55
CA TYR A 161 -3.91 -6.24 -10.43
C TYR A 161 -2.73 -6.29 -9.43
N ALA A 162 -2.29 -7.50 -9.08
CA ALA A 162 -1.17 -7.70 -8.16
C ALA A 162 0.15 -7.15 -8.71
N PHE A 163 0.44 -7.35 -10.00
CA PHE A 163 1.67 -6.84 -10.63
C PHE A 163 1.61 -5.36 -10.98
N ALA A 164 0.43 -4.83 -11.25
CA ALA A 164 0.25 -3.40 -11.43
C ALA A 164 0.51 -2.61 -10.15
N LEU A 165 0.57 -3.26 -8.97
CA LEU A 165 0.79 -2.62 -7.66
C LEU A 165 -0.15 -1.42 -7.43
N GLY A 166 -1.35 -1.48 -8.00
CA GLY A 166 -2.35 -0.40 -7.94
C GLY A 166 -2.25 0.67 -9.03
N PHE A 167 -1.26 0.66 -9.92
CA PHE A 167 -1.18 1.67 -10.97
C PHE A 167 -2.25 1.49 -12.05
N LYS A 168 -3.28 2.36 -12.02
CA LYS A 168 -4.43 2.34 -12.94
C LYS A 168 -4.04 2.40 -14.42
N GLN A 169 -2.91 3.04 -14.74
CA GLN A 169 -2.42 3.20 -16.11
C GLN A 169 -2.03 1.88 -16.78
N PHE A 170 -1.67 0.85 -16.01
CA PHE A 170 -1.31 -0.47 -16.55
C PHE A 170 -2.49 -1.44 -16.60
N LEU A 171 -3.69 -0.98 -16.22
CA LEU A 171 -4.86 -1.80 -16.03
C LEU A 171 -5.91 -1.47 -17.09
N SER A 172 -6.29 -2.47 -17.87
CA SER A 172 -7.35 -2.34 -18.87
C SER A 172 -8.75 -2.33 -18.26
N THR A 173 -8.89 -2.76 -17.00
CA THR A 173 -10.17 -2.85 -16.28
C THR A 173 -10.06 -2.11 -14.94
N PRO A 174 -10.92 -1.11 -14.67
CA PRO A 174 -10.84 -0.33 -13.43
C PRO A 174 -11.16 -1.18 -12.20
N GLN A 175 -10.47 -0.91 -11.08
CA GLN A 175 -10.73 -1.55 -9.79
C GLN A 175 -11.89 -0.84 -9.08
N CYS A 176 -13.05 -1.49 -9.02
CA CYS A 176 -14.31 -0.87 -8.57
C CYS A 176 -14.92 -1.53 -7.33
N GLY A 177 -14.33 -2.62 -6.82
CA GLY A 177 -14.77 -3.30 -5.60
C GLY A 177 -14.30 -2.65 -4.29
N ASP A 178 -13.58 -1.52 -4.38
CA ASP A 178 -12.74 -0.99 -3.30
C ASP A 178 -13.36 0.18 -2.54
N LEU A 179 -14.69 0.20 -2.43
CA LEU A 179 -15.44 1.36 -1.97
C LEU A 179 -15.42 1.54 -0.44
N ILE A 180 -15.40 0.46 0.35
CA ILE A 180 -15.25 0.55 1.81
C ILE A 180 -13.78 0.68 2.20
N PHE A 181 -12.95 -0.19 1.62
CA PHE A 181 -11.57 -0.35 2.06
C PHE A 181 -10.62 -0.30 0.87
N SER A 182 -10.11 0.92 0.61
CA SER A 182 -9.23 1.20 -0.52
C SER A 182 -7.81 0.70 -0.26
N GLY A 183 -7.28 -0.13 -1.17
CA GLY A 183 -5.91 -0.64 -1.11
C GLY A 183 -4.86 0.47 -1.20
N HIS A 184 -5.07 1.45 -2.09
CA HIS A 184 -4.16 2.58 -2.28
C HIS A 184 -4.00 3.43 -1.03
N THR A 185 -5.11 3.82 -0.41
CA THR A 185 -5.08 4.64 0.79
C THR A 185 -4.41 3.90 1.95
N THR A 186 -4.74 2.62 2.11
CA THR A 186 -4.10 1.72 3.08
C THR A 186 -2.59 1.64 2.88
N PHE A 187 -2.17 1.45 1.63
CA PHE A 187 -0.78 1.42 1.22
C PHE A 187 -0.07 2.74 1.55
N MET A 188 -0.62 3.87 1.09
CA MET A 188 -0.05 5.20 1.33
C MET A 188 0.08 5.47 2.83
N TRP A 189 -0.94 5.11 3.62
CA TRP A 189 -0.97 5.38 5.05
C TRP A 189 0.10 4.58 5.82
N ILE A 190 0.15 3.26 5.60
CA ILE A 190 1.13 2.40 6.26
C ILE A 190 2.56 2.81 5.88
N PHE A 191 2.78 3.12 4.61
CA PHE A 191 4.10 3.48 4.11
C PHE A 191 4.53 4.85 4.65
N THR A 192 3.61 5.82 4.71
CA THR A 192 3.85 7.12 5.33
C THR A 192 4.18 6.97 6.82
N LEU A 193 3.42 6.18 7.57
CA LEU A 193 3.71 5.90 8.98
C LEU A 193 5.07 5.23 9.18
N HIS A 194 5.44 4.33 8.27
CA HIS A 194 6.75 3.69 8.27
C HIS A 194 7.88 4.70 8.04
N LEU A 195 7.74 5.58 7.05
CA LEU A 195 8.69 6.67 6.77
C LEU A 195 8.81 7.64 7.96
N LEU A 196 7.69 8.06 8.55
CA LEU A 196 7.67 8.96 9.71
C LEU A 196 8.37 8.36 10.93
N ARG A 197 8.12 7.07 11.20
CA ARG A 197 8.81 6.34 12.27
C ARG A 197 10.33 6.29 12.04
N HIS A 198 10.76 6.26 10.78
CA HIS A 198 12.17 6.29 10.43
C HIS A 198 12.79 7.67 10.62
N ALA A 199 12.11 8.71 10.17
CA ALA A 199 12.53 10.09 10.36
C ALA A 199 12.68 10.46 11.85
N SER A 200 11.72 10.05 12.70
CA SER A 200 11.77 10.35 14.15
C SER A 200 12.94 9.67 14.88
N ILE A 201 13.37 8.49 14.42
CA ILE A 201 14.54 7.82 14.98
C ILE A 201 15.83 8.56 14.57
N LEU A 202 15.92 9.02 13.33
CA LEU A 202 17.08 9.78 12.83
C LEU A 202 17.25 11.10 13.58
N THR A 203 16.15 11.83 13.84
CA THR A 203 16.21 13.09 14.61
C THR A 203 16.65 12.84 16.06
N THR A 204 16.11 11.80 16.71
CA THR A 204 16.46 11.46 18.09
C THR A 204 17.93 11.03 18.24
N VAL A 205 18.44 10.24 17.30
CA VAL A 205 19.86 9.81 17.28
C VAL A 205 20.78 11.00 16.98
N GLY A 206 20.40 11.89 16.08
CA GLY A 206 21.15 13.12 15.78
C GLY A 206 21.28 14.06 16.98
N ILE A 207 20.20 14.23 17.76
CA ILE A 207 20.20 15.02 19.00
C ILE A 207 21.09 14.39 20.08
N LYS A 208 21.07 13.05 20.20
CA LYS A 208 21.90 12.34 21.19
C LYS A 208 23.38 12.38 20.84
N ARG A 209 23.75 12.34 19.55
CA ARG A 209 25.14 12.49 19.10
C ARG A 209 25.72 13.89 19.35
N ARG A 210 24.91 14.96 19.18
CA ARG A 210 25.35 16.34 19.49
C ARG A 210 25.61 16.58 20.98
N ARG A 211 25.05 15.78 21.89
CA ARG A 211 25.29 15.91 23.33
C ARG A 211 26.53 15.17 23.85
N VAL A 212 27.19 14.36 23.01
CA VAL A 212 28.34 13.52 23.43
C VAL A 212 29.69 14.09 22.95
N TYR A 213 29.68 15.16 22.15
CA TYR A 213 30.88 15.92 21.81
C TYR A 213 30.75 17.35 22.35
N PRO A 214 31.21 17.62 23.58
CA PRO A 214 31.67 18.96 23.96
C PRO A 214 32.98 19.31 23.24
#